data_AF-A0A537S2E4-F1
#
_entry.id   AF-A0A537S2E4-F1
#
_cell.length_a   1.000
_cell.length_b   1.000
_cell.length_c   1.000
_cell.angle_alpha   90.00
_cell.angle_beta   90.00
_cell.angle_gamma   90.00
#
_symmetry.space_group_name_H-M   'P 1'
#
loop_
_entity.id
_entity.type
_entity.pdbx_description
1 polymer ?
#
loop_
_entity_poly.entity_id
_entity_poly.type
_entity_poly.pdbx_seq_one_letter_code
_entity_poly.pdbx_strand_id
1 'polypeptide(L)'
;MIWSIASDPATQGAGLGRMLLAAAEERARQLGRTVIRLYTGTPLAHLVAWYGRHGFAVERIEALSDRSITHMIKFLGAPLEQ
;
A
#
# COMPACT_ATOMS: atom_id res chain seq x y z
N MET A 1 -3.13 8.46 -3.33
CA MET A 1 -2.10 7.53 -3.84
C MET A 1 -0.94 7.57 -2.87
N ILE A 2 -0.40 6.42 -2.48
CA ILE A 2 0.82 6.32 -1.67
C ILE A 2 2.00 6.18 -2.62
N TRP A 3 2.99 7.05 -2.48
CA TRP A 3 4.19 7.04 -3.34
C TRP A 3 5.31 6.16 -2.78
N SER A 4 5.49 6.16 -1.46
CA SER A 4 6.50 5.33 -0.79
C SER A 4 6.15 5.12 0.68
N ILE A 5 6.48 3.94 1.19
CA ILE A 5 6.58 3.64 2.62
C ILE A 5 7.96 3.04 2.82
N ALA A 6 8.75 3.65 3.70
CA ALA A 6 10.07 3.18 4.05
C ALA A 6 10.25 3.28 5.56
N SER A 7 10.94 2.30 6.12
CA SER A 7 11.45 2.33 7.49
C SER A 7 12.93 2.01 7.45
N ASP A 8 13.65 2.41 8.48
CA ASP A 8 15.07 2.07 8.61
C ASP A 8 15.26 0.54 8.62
N PRO A 9 16.22 -0.02 7.85
CA PRO A 9 16.46 -1.47 7.80
C PRO A 9 16.72 -2.10 9.17
N ALA A 10 17.43 -1.42 10.06
CA ALA A 10 17.72 -1.91 11.41
C ALA A 10 16.48 -1.94 12.33
N THR A 11 15.40 -1.28 11.92
CA THR A 11 14.12 -1.24 12.65
C THR A 11 13.00 -2.05 11.99
N GLN A 12 13.34 -2.82 10.94
CA GLN A 12 12.38 -3.73 10.31
C GLN A 12 11.90 -4.80 11.28
N GLY A 13 10.67 -5.28 11.09
CA GLY A 13 10.04 -6.24 12.01
C GLY A 13 9.44 -5.61 13.28
N ALA A 14 9.72 -4.34 13.58
CA ALA A 14 9.13 -3.63 14.73
C ALA A 14 7.71 -3.10 14.49
N GLY A 15 7.07 -3.44 13.37
CA GLY A 15 5.71 -2.99 13.04
C GLY A 15 5.59 -1.57 12.48
N LEU A 16 6.70 -0.83 12.31
CA LEU A 16 6.71 0.54 11.79
C LEU A 16 6.01 0.69 10.44
N GLY A 17 6.29 -0.20 9.48
CA GLY A 17 5.63 -0.17 8.16
C GLY A 17 4.11 -0.32 8.25
N ARG A 18 3.62 -1.16 9.18
CA ARG A 18 2.18 -1.31 9.44
C ARG A 18 1.59 -0.04 10.05
N MET A 19 2.29 0.61 10.97
CA MET A 19 1.82 1.87 11.58
C MET A 19 1.76 2.99 10.55
N LEU A 20 2.78 3.11 9.68
CA LEU A 20 2.80 4.08 8.59
C LEU A 20 1.63 3.84 7.61
N LEU A 21 1.38 2.58 7.25
CA LEU A 21 0.28 2.23 6.36
C LEU A 21 -1.09 2.56 7.00
N ALA A 22 -1.27 2.25 8.29
CA ALA A 22 -2.49 2.58 9.03
C ALA A 22 -2.72 4.10 9.10
N ALA A 23 -1.68 4.89 9.35
CA ALA A 23 -1.77 6.35 9.36
C ALA A 23 -2.15 6.91 7.98
N ALA A 24 -1.63 6.33 6.90
CA ALA A 24 -2.02 6.71 5.53
C ALA A 24 -3.49 6.37 5.24
N GLU A 25 -3.97 5.22 5.72
CA GLU A 25 -5.38 4.84 5.61
C GLU A 25 -6.29 5.80 6.37
N GLU A 26 -5.93 6.12 7.60
CA GLU A 26 -6.72 7.04 8.41
C GLU A 26 -6.76 8.43 7.81
N ARG A 27 -5.63 8.93 7.32
CA ARG A 27 -5.59 10.21 6.61
C ARG A 27 -6.45 10.19 5.34
N ALA A 28 -6.47 9.09 4.59
CA ALA A 28 -7.33 8.95 3.42
C ALA A 28 -8.82 8.99 3.80
N ARG A 29 -9.23 8.33 4.89
CA ARG A 29 -10.61 8.40 5.41
C ARG A 29 -11.00 9.82 5.81
N GLN A 30 -10.14 10.52 6.56
CA GLN A 30 -10.37 11.92 6.96
C GLN A 30 -10.53 12.87 5.76
N LEU A 31 -9.90 12.54 4.63
CA LEU A 31 -10.03 13.27 3.38
C LEU A 31 -11.22 12.82 2.52
N GLY A 32 -12.13 12.00 3.07
CA GLY A 32 -13.30 11.46 2.36
C GLY A 32 -12.95 10.52 1.21
N ARG A 33 -11.75 9.91 1.23
CA ARG A 33 -11.34 8.95 0.20
C ARG A 33 -11.80 7.56 0.56
N THR A 34 -12.35 6.85 -0.41
CA THR A 34 -12.83 5.46 -0.29
C THR A 34 -11.83 4.45 -0.86
N VAL A 35 -10.72 4.93 -1.43
CA VAL A 35 -9.75 4.09 -2.13
C VAL A 35 -8.34 4.59 -1.92
N ILE A 36 -7.41 3.65 -1.75
CA ILE A 36 -5.97 3.89 -1.81
C ILE A 36 -5.39 3.07 -2.93
N ARG A 37 -4.48 3.72 -3.67
CA ARG A 37 -3.64 3.08 -4.67
C ARG A 37 -2.17 3.24 -4.28
N LEU A 38 -1.39 2.21 -4.61
CA LEU A 38 0.06 2.20 -4.54
C LEU A 38 0.61 1.40 -5.72
N TYR A 39 1.91 1.47 -5.92
CA TYR A 39 2.60 0.59 -6.83
C TYR A 39 3.91 0.11 -6.23
N THR A 40 4.38 -1.06 -6.66
CA THR A 40 5.67 -1.62 -6.26
C THR A 40 6.28 -2.39 -7.42
N GLY A 41 7.60 -2.58 -7.42
CA GLY A 41 8.26 -3.39 -8.44
C GLY A 41 7.74 -4.83 -8.37
N THR A 42 7.27 -5.38 -9.49
CA THR A 42 6.73 -6.75 -9.56
C THR A 42 7.73 -7.82 -9.06
N PRO A 43 9.06 -7.71 -9.30
CA PRO A 43 10.02 -8.67 -8.74
C PRO A 43 10.08 -8.67 -7.20
N LEU A 44 9.60 -7.60 -6.54
CA LEU A 44 9.55 -7.49 -5.09
C LEU A 44 8.31 -8.23 -4.54
N ALA A 45 8.19 -9.53 -4.86
CA ALA A 45 7.04 -10.35 -4.51
C ALA A 45 6.71 -10.35 -3.01
N HIS A 46 7.72 -10.19 -2.15
CA HIS A 46 7.53 -10.06 -0.71
C HIS A 46 6.75 -8.77 -0.32
N LEU A 47 6.98 -7.65 -1.02
CA LEU A 47 6.22 -6.42 -0.81
C LEU A 47 4.79 -6.56 -1.33
N VAL A 48 4.61 -7.15 -2.51
CA VAL A 48 3.27 -7.44 -3.06
C VAL A 48 2.48 -8.30 -2.08
N ALA A 49 3.09 -9.37 -1.54
CA ALA A 49 2.48 -10.22 -0.54
C ALA A 49 2.21 -9.48 0.77
N TRP A 50 3.12 -8.61 1.21
CA TRP A 50 2.94 -7.79 2.41
C TRP A 50 1.75 -6.85 2.29
N TYR A 51 1.66 -6.08 1.20
CA TYR A 51 0.49 -5.23 0.92
C TYR A 51 -0.79 -6.06 0.76
N GLY A 52 -0.70 -7.24 0.14
CA GLY A 52 -1.80 -8.20 0.02
C GLY A 52 -2.39 -8.61 1.38
N ARG A 53 -1.52 -8.94 2.34
CA ARG A 53 -1.92 -9.24 3.74
C ARG A 53 -2.58 -8.04 4.44
N HIS A 54 -2.30 -6.82 3.97
CA HIS A 54 -2.91 -5.59 4.47
C HIS A 54 -4.16 -5.16 3.69
N GLY A 55 -4.72 -6.03 2.84
CA GLY A 55 -5.99 -5.82 2.16
C GLY A 55 -5.90 -5.08 0.82
N PHE A 56 -4.70 -4.96 0.25
CA PHE A 56 -4.54 -4.51 -1.12
C PHE A 56 -4.70 -5.66 -2.10
N ALA A 57 -5.42 -5.43 -3.20
CA ALA A 57 -5.51 -6.33 -4.34
C ALA A 57 -4.63 -5.80 -5.49
N VAL A 58 -4.16 -6.69 -6.36
CA VAL A 58 -3.50 -6.28 -7.61
C VAL A 58 -4.56 -5.71 -8.54
N GLU A 59 -4.40 -4.44 -8.94
CA GLU A 59 -5.28 -3.76 -9.90
C GLU A 59 -4.82 -4.05 -11.33
N ARG A 60 -3.51 -3.92 -11.59
CA ARG A 60 -2.88 -4.24 -12.87
C ARG A 60 -1.37 -4.42 -12.72
N ILE A 61 -0.76 -5.10 -13.68
CA ILE A 61 0.70 -5.11 -13.85
C ILE A 61 1.03 -4.32 -15.12
N GLU A 62 1.92 -3.36 -14.97
CA GLU A 62 2.43 -2.55 -16.07
C GLU A 62 3.82 -3.06 -16.44
N ALA A 63 3.95 -3.54 -17.68
CA ALA A 63 5.24 -3.95 -18.24
C ALA A 63 5.89 -2.76 -18.94
N LEU A 64 7.06 -2.36 -18.48
CA LEU A 64 7.93 -1.35 -19.08
C LEU A 64 9.13 -2.07 -19.72
N SER A 65 9.88 -1.36 -20.55
CA SER A 65 10.99 -1.95 -21.32
C SER A 65 12.09 -2.58 -20.46
N ASP A 66 12.35 -2.07 -19.24
CA ASP A 66 13.38 -2.61 -18.33
C ASP A 66 12.82 -3.26 -17.05
N ARG A 67 11.54 -3.02 -16.73
CA ARG A 67 10.97 -3.38 -15.42
C ARG A 67 9.48 -3.64 -15.51
N SER A 68 8.92 -4.28 -14.50
CA SER A 68 7.48 -4.39 -14.33
C SER A 68 7.05 -3.81 -12.99
N ILE A 69 5.90 -3.14 -13.00
CA ILE A 69 5.32 -2.47 -11.84
C ILE A 69 3.96 -3.09 -11.56
N THR A 70 3.77 -3.55 -10.32
CA THR A 70 2.48 -4.02 -9.83
C THR A 70 1.75 -2.85 -9.19
N HIS A 71 0.65 -2.44 -9.80
CA HIS A 71 -0.28 -1.46 -9.23
C HIS A 71 -1.28 -2.18 -8.33
N MET A 72 -1.47 -1.68 -7.12
CA MET A 72 -2.35 -2.29 -6.12
C MET A 72 -3.37 -1.28 -5.60
N ILE A 73 -4.54 -1.78 -5.25
CA ILE A 73 -5.70 -1.01 -4.80
C ILE A 73 -6.27 -1.60 -3.50
N LYS A 74 -6.67 -0.73 -2.58
CA LYS A 74 -7.44 -1.10 -1.39
C LYS A 74 -8.65 -0.18 -1.27
N PHE A 75 -9.82 -0.78 -1.09
CA PHE A 75 -11.03 -0.05 -0.75
C PHE A 75 -11.07 0.16 0.76
N LEU A 76 -11.17 1.42 1.18
CA LEU A 76 -11.46 1.79 2.55
C LEU A 76 -12.98 1.80 2.61
N GLY A 77 -13.58 0.86 3.34
CA GLY A 77 -15.04 0.84 3.55
C GLY A 77 -15.56 2.20 4.02
N ALA A 78 -16.89 2.39 3.94
CA ALA A 78 -17.53 3.65 4.32
C ALA A 78 -16.96 4.19 5.64
N PRO A 79 -16.74 5.52 5.77
CA PRO A 79 -16.27 6.09 7.02
C PRO A 79 -17.20 5.62 8.13
N LEU A 80 -16.63 5.15 9.24
CA LEU A 80 -17.40 4.87 10.45
C LEU A 80 -18.09 6.20 10.79
N GLU A 81 -19.41 6.24 10.65
CA GLU A 81 -20.21 7.36 11.11
C GLU A 81 -19.96 7.49 12.61
N GLN A 82 -19.37 8.63 13.01
CA GLN A 82 -19.14 9.00 14.41
C GLN A 82 -20.27 9.90 14.87
#